data_AF-A0A1I5RG15-F1
#
_entry.id   AF-A0A1I5RG15-F1
#
_cell.length_a   1.000
_cell.length_b   1.000
_cell.length_c   1.000
_cell.angle_alpha   90.00
_cell.angle_beta   90.00
_cell.angle_gamma   90.00
#
_symmetry.space_group_name_H-M   'P 1'
#
loop_
_entity.id
_entity.type
_entity.pdbx_description
1 polymer ?
#
loop_
_entity_poly.entity_id
_entity_poly.type
_entity_poly.pdbx_seq_one_letter_code
_entity_poly.pdbx_strand_id
1 'polypeptide(L)' 'MSYHVYKGEVTHPEHHLPLLIYYDAEEETFCFSTVDFQENRPSICDFQYPAKSIKEVRTFLKKIGMDAEHVEFTTQYLH' A
#
# COMPACT_ATOMS: atom_id res chain seq x y z
N MET A 1 12.69 -13.69 5.44
CA MET A 1 13.22 -12.49 4.76
C MET A 1 12.46 -11.35 5.37
N SER A 2 13.15 -10.36 5.92
CA SER A 2 12.50 -9.20 6.51
C SER A 2 12.32 -8.10 5.47
N TYR A 3 11.18 -7.42 5.49
CA TYR A 3 10.84 -6.33 4.56
C TYR A 3 10.61 -5.04 5.33
N HIS A 4 11.18 -3.94 4.82
CA HIS A 4 10.99 -2.59 5.32
C HIS A 4 10.04 -1.84 4.38
N VAL A 5 8.76 -1.75 4.74
CA VAL A 5 7.74 -1.13 3.88
C VAL A 5 7.02 0.00 4.60
N TYR A 6 6.48 0.93 3.81
CA TYR A 6 5.55 1.94 4.28
C TYR A 6 4.13 1.43 4.13
N LYS A 7 3.41 1.26 5.24
CA LYS A 7 1.99 0.91 5.25
C LYS A 7 1.12 2.16 5.40
N GLY A 8 0.19 2.34 4.48
CA GLY A 8 -0.91 3.28 4.59
C GLY A 8 -2.25 2.58 4.59
N GLU A 9 -3.29 3.25 5.05
CA GLU A 9 -4.67 2.75 5.02
C GLU A 9 -5.60 3.80 4.39
N VAL A 10 -6.44 3.37 3.46
CA VAL A 10 -7.48 4.19 2.85
C VAL A 10 -8.80 3.45 2.87
N THR A 11 -9.90 4.13 3.20
CA THR A 11 -11.24 3.52 3.11
C THR A 11 -11.82 3.77 1.72
N HIS A 12 -12.31 2.72 1.06
CA HIS A 12 -12.99 2.89 -0.22
C HIS A 12 -14.29 3.69 -0.02
N PRO A 13 -14.54 4.78 -0.78
CA PRO A 13 -15.69 5.66 -0.57
C PRO A 13 -17.04 4.96 -0.75
N GLU A 14 -17.16 4.07 -1.73
CA GLU A 14 -18.43 3.35 -1.98
C GLU A 14 -18.61 2.08 -1.12
N HIS A 15 -17.56 1.26 -1.00
CA HIS A 15 -17.65 -0.04 -0.34
C HIS A 15 -17.37 -0.02 1.17
N HIS A 16 -16.88 1.09 1.72
CA HIS A 16 -16.53 1.25 3.14
C HIS A 16 -15.57 0.17 3.66
N LEU A 17 -14.75 -0.41 2.76
CA LEU A 17 -13.75 -1.42 3.10
C LEU A 17 -12.38 -0.76 3.26
N PRO A 18 -11.60 -1.15 4.28
CA PRO A 18 -10.23 -0.68 4.43
C PRO A 18 -9.33 -1.32 3.37
N LEU A 19 -8.58 -0.49 2.67
CA LEU A 19 -7.52 -0.86 1.77
C LEU A 19 -6.19 -0.48 2.40
N LEU A 20 -5.38 -1.51 2.62
CA LEU A 20 -4.03 -1.40 3.13
C LEU A 20 -3.08 -1.28 1.95
N ILE A 21 -2.28 -0.23 1.94
CA ILE A 21 -1.33 0.08 0.89
C ILE A 21 0.06 -0.18 1.46
N TYR A 22 0.87 -0.97 0.76
CA TYR A 22 2.25 -1.23 1.13
C TYR A 22 3.15 -0.69 0.03
N TYR A 23 4.05 0.21 0.40
CA TYR A 23 5.02 0.82 -0.51
C TYR A 23 6.43 0.42 -0.08
N ASP A 24 7.17 -0.18 -1.02
CA ASP A 24 8.58 -0.49 -0.87
C ASP A 24 9.41 0.58 -1.59
N ALA A 25 10.19 1.33 -0.80
CA ALA A 25 11.03 2.38 -1.35
C ALA A 25 12.34 1.86 -1.95
N GLU A 26 12.78 0.66 -1.58
CA GLU A 26 14.00 0.04 -2.12
C GLU A 26 13.75 -0.54 -3.51
N GLU A 27 12.59 -1.19 -3.69
CA GLU A 27 12.17 -1.77 -4.97
C GLU A 27 11.40 -0.79 -5.87
N GLU A 28 11.16 0.45 -5.43
CA GLU A 28 10.34 1.47 -6.12
C GLU A 28 8.96 0.93 -6.55
N THR A 29 8.32 0.13 -5.71
CA THR A 29 7.07 -0.56 -6.04
C THR A 29 6.07 -0.48 -4.91
N PHE A 30 4.79 -0.62 -5.23
CA PHE A 30 3.74 -0.70 -4.23
C PHE A 30 2.68 -1.72 -4.61
N CYS A 31 1.89 -2.08 -3.60
CA CYS A 31 0.75 -2.95 -3.71
C CYS A 31 -0.33 -2.54 -2.71
N PHE A 32 -1.53 -3.08 -2.89
CA PHE A 32 -2.65 -2.83 -1.99
C PHE A 32 -3.46 -4.11 -1.75
N SER A 33 -3.97 -4.27 -0.53
CA SER A 33 -4.79 -5.40 -0.10
C SER A 33 -5.96 -4.96 0.75
N THR A 34 -6.98 -5.79 0.88
CA THR A 34 -8.09 -5.61 1.83
C THR A 34 -7.92 -6.42 3.12
N VAL A 35 -6.82 -7.18 3.26
CA VAL A 35 -6.53 -8.04 4.42
C VAL A 35 -5.21 -7.62 5.05
N ASP A 36 -5.17 -7.47 6.37
CA ASP A 36 -3.95 -7.14 7.11
C ASP A 36 -3.01 -8.33 7.22
N PHE A 37 -1.73 -8.07 7.02
CA PHE A 37 -0.67 -9.05 6.97
C PHE A 37 -0.01 -9.13 8.34
N GLN A 38 -0.54 -9.96 9.24
CA GLN A 38 -0.03 -10.05 10.63
C GLN A 38 0.94 -11.20 10.92
N GLU A 39 0.85 -12.35 10.24
CA GLU A 39 1.76 -13.48 10.54
C GLU A 39 2.29 -14.22 9.32
N ASN A 40 1.54 -14.25 8.22
CA ASN A 40 2.00 -14.82 6.96
C ASN A 40 1.18 -14.26 5.81
N ARG A 41 1.66 -13.16 5.25
CA ARG A 41 1.94 -12.92 3.81
C ARG A 41 2.32 -11.43 3.68
N PRO A 42 3.06 -10.97 2.67
CA PRO A 42 2.53 -11.19 1.35
C PRO A 42 3.52 -11.47 0.22
N SER A 43 3.17 -12.45 -0.60
CA SER A 43 3.63 -12.46 -1.98
C SER A 43 3.03 -11.31 -2.79
N ILE A 44 2.20 -10.42 -2.21
CA ILE A 44 1.44 -9.30 -2.84
C ILE A 44 2.32 -8.17 -3.41
N CYS A 45 3.60 -8.44 -3.55
CA CYS A 45 4.30 -8.09 -4.78
C CYS A 45 4.00 -9.06 -5.95
N ASP A 46 2.88 -9.80 -6.00
CA ASP A 46 2.64 -10.81 -7.05
C ASP A 46 2.37 -10.10 -8.38
N PHE A 47 1.78 -8.90 -8.28
CA PHE A 47 1.80 -7.83 -9.26
C PHE A 47 2.27 -6.55 -8.56
N GLN A 48 3.50 -6.15 -8.85
CA GLN A 48 4.09 -4.91 -8.35
C GLN A 48 3.69 -3.76 -9.28
N TYR A 49 3.09 -2.71 -8.71
CA TYR A 49 2.90 -1.48 -9.44
C TYR A 49 4.14 -0.59 -9.23
N PRO A 50 4.79 -0.13 -10.31
CA PRO A 50 5.93 0.76 -10.19
C PRO A 50 5.47 2.10 -9.59
N ALA A 51 6.15 2.54 -8.53
CA ALA A 51 5.98 3.85 -7.94
C ALA A 51 7.30 4.33 -7.34
N LYS A 52 7.82 5.43 -7.86
CA LYS A 52 9.08 6.03 -7.40
C LYS A 52 8.94 6.83 -6.11
N SER A 53 7.71 7.06 -5.68
CA SER A 53 7.42 7.81 -4.46
C SER A 53 6.01 7.56 -3.96
N ILE A 54 5.79 7.83 -2.68
CA ILE A 54 4.45 7.88 -2.07
C ILE A 54 3.50 8.82 -2.84
N LYS A 55 4.02 9.89 -3.45
CA LYS A 55 3.21 10.80 -4.29
C LYS A 55 2.65 10.09 -5.53
N GLU A 56 3.42 9.20 -6.15
CA GLU A 56 2.95 8.40 -7.28
C GLU A 56 1.93 7.36 -6.83
N VAL A 57 2.13 6.73 -5.67
CA VAL A 57 1.15 5.83 -5.05
C VAL A 57 -0.19 6.56 -4.85
N ARG A 58 -0.18 7.75 -4.23
CA ARG A 58 -1.38 8.57 -4.05
C ARG A 58 -2.04 8.96 -5.37
N THR A 59 -1.24 9.29 -6.37
CA THR A 59 -1.74 9.64 -7.71
C THR A 59 -2.43 8.44 -8.37
N PHE A 60 -1.88 7.24 -8.21
CA PHE A 60 -2.49 6.01 -8.71
C PHE A 60 -3.81 5.71 -8.01
N LEU A 61 -3.83 5.78 -6.67
CA LEU A 61 -5.03 5.58 -5.86
C LEU A 61 -6.14 6.58 -6.26
N LYS A 62 -5.78 7.84 -6.48
CA LYS A 62 -6.72 8.87 -6.99
C LYS A 62 -7.29 8.53 -8.36
N LYS A 63 -6.48 7.97 -9.26
CA LYS A 63 -6.93 7.56 -10.62
C LYS A 63 -7.93 6.40 -10.58
N ILE A 64 -7.83 5.51 -9.59
CA ILE A 64 -8.79 4.40 -9.40
C ILE A 64 -10.00 4.79 -8.54
N GLY A 65 -10.13 6.08 -8.19
CA GLY A 65 -11.30 6.61 -7.47
C GLY A 65 -11.17 6.59 -5.93
N MET A 66 -9.97 6.38 -5.39
CA MET A 66 -9.73 6.44 -3.93
C MET A 66 -9.24 7.82 -3.50
N ASP A 67 -9.74 8.31 -2.36
CA ASP A 67 -9.22 9.52 -1.74
C ASP A 67 -7.98 9.19 -0.89
N ALA A 68 -6.81 9.24 -1.53
CA ALA A 68 -5.55 8.90 -0.89
C ALA A 68 -4.72 10.11 -0.43
N GLU A 69 -5.24 11.34 -0.52
CA GLU A 69 -4.47 12.56 -0.18
C GLU A 69 -4.11 12.62 1.31
N HIS A 70 -4.98 12.10 2.16
CA HIS A 70 -4.87 12.12 3.61
C HIS A 70 -4.33 10.81 4.20
N VAL A 71 -3.88 9.88 3.36
CA VAL A 71 -3.34 8.59 3.83
C VAL A 71 -2.03 8.84 4.55
N GLU A 72 -2.02 8.49 5.84
CA GLU A 72 -0.82 8.45 6.67
C GLU A 72 -0.07 7.15 6.39
N PHE A 73 1.19 7.28 5.98
CA PHE A 73 2.07 6.15 5.76
C PHE A 73 2.97 5.99 6.99
N THR A 74 2.87 4.83 7.62
CA THR A 74 3.70 4.42 8.76
C THR A 74 4.72 3.39 8.31
N THR A 75 5.94 3.45 8.83
CA THR A 75 6.95 2.42 8.58
C THR A 75 6.58 1.15 9.33
N GLN A 76 6.53 0.02 8.63
CA GLN A 76 6.26 -1.28 9.21
C GLN A 76 7.38 -2.26 8.85
N TYR A 77 7.80 -3.03 9.85
CA TYR A 77 8.73 -4.13 9.68
C TYR A 77 7.96 -5.44 9.59
N LEU A 78 8.06 -6.12 8.46
CA LEU A 78 7.45 -7.42 8.23
C LEU A 78 8.57 -8.48 8.33
N HIS A 79 8.36 -9.55 9.10
CA HIS A 79 9.35 -10.61 9.34
C HIS A 79 8.87 -11.96 8.78
#